data_AF-A0A920V0B9-F1
#
_entry.id   AF-A0A920V0B9-F1
#
_cell.length_a   1.000
_cell.length_b   1.000
_cell.length_c   1.000
_cell.angle_alpha   90.00
_cell.angle_beta   90.00
_cell.angle_gamma   90.00
#
_symmetry.space_group_name_H-M   'P 1'
#
loop_
_entity.id
_entity.type
_entity.pdbx_description
1 polymer ?
#
loop_
_entity_poly.entity_id
_entity_poly.type
_entity_poly.pdbx_seq_one_letter_code
_entity_poly.pdbx_strand_id
1 'polypeptide(L)'
;MIGAARPSIADPFLPRKIEEGRLDDIRECIGCNICVTGDWTHTPIQCTQNPTMGEEWRRGWHPENMNRKGLSQIGFGGGGWARGFRSRHVSWSARL
;
A
#
# COMPACT_ATOMS: atom_id res chain seq x y z
N MET A 1 25.32 6.60 -5.42
CA MET A 1 24.04 6.18 -6.03
C MET A 1 23.39 5.15 -5.11
N ILE A 2 22.07 5.20 -4.92
CA ILE A 2 21.33 4.25 -4.08
C ILE A 2 20.45 3.38 -4.99
N GLY A 3 20.65 2.07 -4.97
CA GLY A 3 19.84 1.12 -5.73
C GLY A 3 18.62 0.67 -4.91
N ALA A 4 17.42 0.83 -5.47
CA ALA A 4 16.18 0.45 -4.80
C ALA A 4 15.21 -0.21 -5.79
N ALA A 5 15.15 -1.54 -5.80
CA ALA A 5 14.16 -2.29 -6.58
C ALA A 5 12.85 -2.47 -5.79
N ARG A 6 12.87 -3.27 -4.72
CA ARG A 6 11.68 -3.53 -3.90
C ARG A 6 11.13 -2.28 -3.18
N PRO A 7 11.97 -1.37 -2.66
CA PRO A 7 11.46 -0.14 -2.06
C PRO A 7 10.78 0.78 -3.07
N SER A 8 11.22 0.82 -4.34
CA SER A 8 10.56 1.63 -5.38
C SER A 8 9.26 1.01 -5.89
N ILE A 9 9.11 -0.32 -5.81
CA ILE A 9 7.84 -1.01 -6.03
C ILE A 9 6.83 -0.68 -4.90
N ALA A 10 7.29 -0.71 -3.65
CA ALA A 10 6.44 -0.39 -2.50
C ALA A 10 6.05 1.10 -2.46
N ASP A 11 6.96 2.00 -2.81
CA ASP A 11 6.70 3.43 -2.88
C ASP A 11 7.40 4.06 -4.10
N PRO A 12 6.69 4.24 -5.22
CA PRO A 12 7.25 4.89 -6.41
C PRO A 12 7.67 6.34 -6.17
N PHE A 13 7.10 6.99 -5.15
CA PHE A 13 7.36 8.40 -4.81
C PHE A 13 8.33 8.55 -3.63
N LEU A 14 9.08 7.50 -3.29
CA LEU A 14 10.06 7.50 -2.22
C LEU A 14 11.05 8.68 -2.29
N PRO A 15 11.70 9.00 -3.44
CA PRO A 15 12.66 10.09 -3.49
C PRO A 15 12.02 11.45 -3.22
N ARG A 16 10.82 11.68 -3.78
CA ARG A 16 10.09 12.94 -3.61
C ARG A 16 9.63 13.14 -2.17
N LYS A 17 9.15 12.09 -1.49
CA LYS A 17 8.73 12.18 -0.08
C LYS A 17 9.91 12.48 0.85
N ILE A 18 11.10 11.95 0.55
CA ILE A 18 12.33 12.26 1.30
C ILE A 18 12.72 13.72 1.11
N GLU A 19 12.69 14.22 -0.13
CA GLU A 19 13.00 15.62 -0.45
C GLU A 19 12.03 16.60 0.23
N GLU A 20 10.75 16.26 0.29
CA GLU A 20 9.71 17.06 0.94
C GLU A 20 9.66 16.88 2.48
N GLY A 21 10.53 16.04 3.07
CA GLY A 21 10.57 15.78 4.51
C GLY A 21 9.37 14.97 5.04
N ARG A 22 8.57 14.35 4.17
CA ARG A 22 7.38 13.55 4.52
C ARG A 22 7.74 12.10 4.83
N LEU A 23 8.64 11.90 5.79
CA LEU A 23 9.17 10.57 6.12
C LEU A 23 8.10 9.61 6.66
N ASP A 24 7.12 10.11 7.42
CA ASP A 24 6.02 9.32 7.98
C ASP A 24 5.05 8.79 6.90
N ASP A 25 5.10 9.34 5.68
CA ASP A 25 4.24 8.96 4.56
C ASP A 25 4.89 7.90 3.65
N ILE A 26 6.11 7.48 3.97
CA ILE A 26 6.85 6.48 3.21
C ILE A 26 6.23 5.10 3.44
N ARG A 27 5.88 4.41 2.35
CA ARG A 27 5.45 3.01 2.43
C ARG A 27 6.67 2.10 2.40
N GLU A 28 7.08 1.66 3.58
CA GLU A 28 8.24 0.78 3.73
C GLU A 28 7.98 -0.61 3.13
N CYS A 29 8.97 -1.15 2.43
CA CYS A 29 8.92 -2.52 1.95
C CYS A 29 9.13 -3.50 3.11
N ILE A 30 8.16 -4.38 3.34
CA ILE A 30 8.22 -5.41 4.40
C ILE A 30 9.03 -6.65 4.03
N GLY A 31 9.65 -6.70 2.85
CA GLY A 31 10.49 -7.84 2.42
C GLY A 31 9.73 -9.16 2.16
N CYS A 32 8.41 -9.11 1.94
CA CYS A 32 7.57 -10.31 1.78
C CYS A 32 7.78 -11.11 0.47
N ASN A 33 8.47 -10.55 -0.51
CA ASN A 33 8.76 -11.16 -1.81
C ASN A 33 7.54 -11.62 -2.66
N ILE A 34 6.31 -11.22 -2.33
CA ILE A 34 5.14 -11.52 -3.20
C ILE A 34 5.29 -10.95 -4.62
N CYS A 35 6.03 -9.85 -4.74
CA CYS A 35 6.38 -9.23 -6.01
C CYS A 35 7.24 -10.14 -6.89
N VAL A 36 8.04 -11.03 -6.28
CA VAL A 36 8.87 -12.00 -6.99
C VAL A 36 8.02 -13.20 -7.44
N THR A 37 6.97 -13.55 -6.70
CA THR A 37 6.05 -14.63 -7.10
C THR A 37 5.37 -14.36 -8.44
N GLY A 38 5.04 -13.10 -8.75
CA GLY A 38 4.51 -12.71 -10.06
C GLY A 38 5.43 -13.11 -11.21
N ASP A 39 6.73 -12.84 -11.06
CA ASP A 39 7.77 -13.21 -12.03
C ASP A 39 7.84 -14.73 -12.25
N TRP A 40 7.91 -15.53 -11.17
CA TRP A 40 7.95 -16.99 -11.27
C TRP A 40 6.69 -17.62 -11.88
N THR A 41 5.53 -17.04 -11.60
CA THR A 41 4.23 -17.54 -12.07
C THR A 41 3.80 -16.96 -13.41
N HIS A 42 4.60 -16.07 -14.00
CA HIS A 42 4.25 -15.31 -15.20
C HIS A 42 2.92 -14.55 -15.06
N THR A 43 2.63 -14.06 -13.85
CA THR A 43 1.49 -13.21 -13.57
C THR A 43 1.94 -11.77 -13.33
N PRO A 44 1.05 -10.77 -13.52
CA PRO A 44 1.40 -9.38 -13.23
C PRO A 44 1.94 -9.22 -11.79
N ILE A 45 3.02 -8.46 -11.66
CA ILE A 45 3.64 -8.18 -10.37
C ILE A 45 2.65 -7.53 -9.40
N GLN A 46 2.66 -7.98 -8.15
CA GLN A 46 1.82 -7.42 -7.09
C GLN A 46 2.68 -7.04 -5.88
N CYS A 47 2.20 -6.09 -5.07
CA CYS A 47 2.85 -5.70 -3.83
C CYS A 47 1.84 -5.68 -2.67
N THR A 48 2.21 -6.27 -1.53
CA THR A 48 1.38 -6.27 -0.32
C THR A 48 1.13 -4.85 0.20
N GLN A 49 2.13 -3.98 0.10
CA GLN A 49 2.05 -2.60 0.59
C GLN A 49 1.45 -1.65 -0.45
N ASN A 50 1.73 -1.90 -1.74
CA ASN A 50 1.26 -1.08 -2.85
C ASN A 50 0.32 -1.87 -3.79
N PRO A 51 -1.00 -1.83 -3.55
CA PRO A 51 -1.96 -2.54 -4.39
C PRO A 51 -2.18 -1.92 -5.77
N THR A 52 -1.60 -0.74 -6.07
CA THR A 52 -1.67 -0.18 -7.43
C THR A 52 -0.67 -0.81 -8.37
N MET A 53 0.37 -1.45 -7.83
CA MET A 53 1.41 -2.07 -8.61
C MET A 53 0.83 -3.13 -9.55
N GLY A 54 1.03 -2.93 -10.85
CA GLY A 54 0.52 -3.81 -11.91
C GLY A 54 -0.91 -3.50 -12.37
N GLU A 55 -1.57 -2.49 -11.78
CA GLU A 55 -2.94 -2.10 -12.11
C GLU A 55 -3.03 -0.64 -12.62
N GLU A 56 -1.88 0.04 -12.79
CA GLU A 56 -1.81 1.44 -13.25
C GLU A 56 -2.43 1.60 -14.63
N TRP A 57 -2.13 0.70 -15.56
CA TRP A 57 -2.69 0.74 -16.92
C TRP A 57 -4.08 0.14 -17.00
N ARG A 58 -4.30 -1.01 -16.37
CA ARG A 58 -5.56 -1.77 -16.47
C ARG A 58 -6.73 -1.06 -15.79
N ARG A 59 -6.49 -0.37 -14.67
CA ARG A 59 -7.54 0.28 -13.86
C ARG A 59 -7.35 1.78 -13.71
N GLY A 60 -6.26 2.36 -14.23
CA GLY A 60 -5.96 3.78 -14.03
C GLY A 60 -5.62 4.12 -12.57
N TRP A 61 -5.15 3.15 -11.78
CA TRP A 61 -4.90 3.35 -10.35
C TRP A 61 -3.59 4.12 -10.12
N HIS A 62 -3.66 5.15 -9.28
CA HIS A 62 -2.50 5.96 -8.92
C HIS A 62 -2.10 5.72 -7.46
N PRO A 63 -0.81 5.46 -7.14
CA PRO A 63 -0.36 5.07 -5.79
C PRO A 63 -0.75 6.04 -4.68
N GLU A 64 -0.78 7.34 -4.99
CA GLU A 64 -1.10 8.41 -4.03
C GLU A 64 -2.58 8.84 -4.05
N ASN A 65 -3.34 8.48 -5.10
CA ASN A 65 -4.73 8.94 -5.28
C ASN A 65 -5.70 7.75 -5.24
N MET A 66 -5.53 6.88 -4.25
CA MET A 66 -6.39 5.72 -4.06
C MET A 66 -7.70 6.11 -3.39
N ASN A 67 -8.82 5.61 -3.92
CA ASN A 67 -10.12 5.83 -3.31
C ASN A 67 -10.09 5.31 -1.85
N ARG A 68 -10.40 6.20 -0.91
CA ARG A 68 -10.43 5.87 0.52
C ARG A 68 -11.41 4.71 0.72
N LYS A 69 -11.04 3.66 1.47
CA LYS A 69 -12.01 2.65 1.88
C LYS A 69 -13.21 3.38 2.51
N GLY A 70 -14.40 3.17 1.94
CA GLY A 70 -15.63 3.46 2.66
C GLY A 70 -15.56 2.73 4.00
N LEU A 71 -16.01 3.38 5.06
CA LEU A 71 -16.13 2.74 6.36
C LEU A 71 -17.04 1.53 6.18
N SER A 72 -16.48 0.31 6.18
CA SER A 72 -17.29 -0.89 6.37
C SER A 72 -17.73 -0.86 7.83
N GLN A 73 -18.92 -0.31 8.05
CA GLN A 73 -19.59 -0.29 9.34
C GLN A 73 -20.00 -1.73 9.68
N ILE A 74 -19.05 -2.52 10.21
CA ILE A 74 -19.37 -3.77 10.88
C ILE A 74 -19.97 -3.35 12.23
N GLY A 75 -21.29 -3.16 12.22
CA GLY A 75 -22.07 -2.96 13.43
C GLY A 75 -22.21 -4.28 14.17
N PHE A 76 -21.26 -4.59 15.04
CA PHE A 76 -21.55 -5.44 16.20
C PHE A 76 -21.96 -4.51 17.34
N GLY A 77 -23.17 -4.71 17.85
CA GLY A 77 -23.90 -3.72 18.62
C GLY A 77 -23.22 -3.17 19.87
N GLY A 78 -23.57 -1.93 20.19
CA GLY A 78 -23.57 -1.37 21.54
C GLY A 78 -22.28 -0.70 22.02
N GLY A 79 -22.33 0.63 22.19
CA GLY A 79 -21.43 1.37 23.07
C GLY A 79 -20.28 2.09 22.38
N GLY A 80 -20.51 3.33 21.97
CA GLY A 80 -19.51 4.16 21.29
C GLY A 80 -18.31 4.54 22.16
N TRP A 81 -17.16 4.68 21.52
CA TRP A 81 -16.09 5.61 21.91
C TRP A 81 -15.52 6.25 20.65
N ALA A 82 -15.57 7.57 20.61
CA ALA A 82 -14.99 8.38 19.56
C ALA A 82 -13.46 8.23 19.53
N ARG A 83 -12.91 8.08 18.32
CA ARG A 83 -11.90 8.95 17.71
C ARG A 83 -11.39 8.26 16.46
N GLY A 84 -11.43 8.98 15.34
CA GLY A 84 -10.93 8.50 14.06
C GLY A 84 -9.51 7.99 14.20
N PHE A 85 -9.35 6.67 14.14
CA PHE A 85 -8.07 6.03 14.06
C PHE A 85 -7.56 6.21 12.63
N ARG A 86 -6.80 7.27 12.42
CA ARG A 86 -6.13 7.58 11.15
C ARG A 86 -4.96 6.62 10.98
N SER A 87 -5.25 5.34 10.75
CA SER A 87 -4.24 4.36 10.37
C SER A 87 -3.90 4.56 8.90
N ARG A 88 -2.82 5.32 8.65
CA ARG A 88 -2.10 5.36 7.36
C ARG A 88 -1.43 4.02 7.02
N HIS A 89 -1.44 3.06 7.95
CA HIS A 89 -0.98 1.71 7.70
C HIS A 89 -2.09 0.88 7.07
N VAL A 90 -1.81 0.50 5.84
CA VAL A 90 -2.55 -0.44 5.01
C VAL A 90 -2.47 -1.83 5.68
N SER A 91 -3.27 -2.03 6.71
CA SER A 91 -3.55 -3.33 7.30
C SER A 91 -4.56 -4.04 6.40
N TRP A 92 -4.05 -4.75 5.40
CA TRP A 92 -4.81 -5.83 4.76
C TRP A 92 -4.59 -7.08 5.61
N SER A 93 -5.48 -7.37 6.56
CA SER A 93 -5.52 -8.74 7.06
C SER A 93 -5.99 -9.60 5.89
N ALA A 94 -5.06 -10.34 5.28
CA ALA A 94 -5.36 -11.65 4.77
C ALA A 94 -5.83 -12.46 5.99
N ARG A 95 -7.13 -12.43 6.27
CA ARG A 95 -7.74 -13.32 7.23
C ARG A 95 -8.44 -14.39 6.37
N LEU A 96 -7.95 -15.62 6.53
CA LEU A 96 -8.58 -16.85 6.08
C LEU A 96 -10.10 -16.79 6.28
#